data_AF-A0A538GBZ0-F1
#
_entry.id   AF-A0A538GBZ0-F1
#
_cell.length_a   1.000
_cell.length_b   1.000
_cell.length_c   1.000
_cell.angle_alpha   90.00
_cell.angle_beta   90.00
_cell.angle_gamma   90.00
#
_symmetry.space_group_name_H-M   'P 1'
#
loop_
_entity.id
_entity.type
_entity.pdbx_description
1 polymer ?
#
loop_
_entity_poly.entity_id
_entity_poly.type
_entity_poly.pdbx_seq_one_letter_code
_entity_poly.pdbx_strand_id
1 'polypeptide(L)'
;MSELIVSSRPELRSPVLIAAFRGWNDGGQGATLGAGFLAKEWGAEQFAEIDSENFYDFQAVRPNVSLEDGLTRKLEWPSNTFL
;
A
#
# COMPACT_ATOMS: atom_id res chain seq x y z
N MET A 1 10.39 -17.75 2.75
CA MET A 1 10.14 -16.55 3.59
C MET A 1 8.63 -16.35 3.64
N SER A 2 8.07 -15.65 4.62
CA SER A 2 6.62 -15.36 4.59
C SER A 2 6.38 -14.15 3.69
N GLU A 3 5.46 -14.29 2.74
CA GLU A 3 5.05 -13.19 1.85
C GLU A 3 4.39 -12.01 2.60
N LEU A 4 3.88 -12.26 3.81
CA LEU A 4 3.35 -11.25 4.70
C LEU A 4 4.44 -10.82 5.69
N ILE A 5 4.74 -9.53 5.69
CA ILE A 5 5.69 -8.87 6.60
C ILE A 5 4.87 -8.08 7.63
N VAL A 6 4.97 -8.43 8.91
CA VAL A 6 4.18 -7.82 9.98
C VAL A 6 5.12 -7.02 10.89
N SER A 7 4.92 -5.70 10.97
CA SER A 7 5.69 -4.79 11.83
C SER A 7 5.13 -4.71 13.24
N SER A 8 3.80 -4.74 13.38
CA SER A 8 3.10 -4.72 14.66
C SER A 8 1.78 -5.49 14.58
N ARG A 9 1.21 -5.84 15.73
CA ARG A 9 -0.10 -6.53 15.81
C ARG A 9 -1.05 -5.68 16.65
N PRO A 10 -2.00 -4.96 16.02
CA PRO A 10 -2.96 -4.16 16.77
C PRO A 10 -3.91 -5.06 17.58
N GLU A 11 -4.28 -4.61 18.77
CA GLU A 11 -5.32 -5.26 19.57
C GLU A 11 -6.69 -4.86 19.02
N LEU A 12 -7.37 -5.80 18.36
CA LEU A 12 -8.65 -5.56 17.71
C LEU A 12 -9.73 -6.47 18.30
N ARG A 13 -10.94 -5.92 18.47
CA ARG A 13 -12.12 -6.68 18.88
C ARG A 13 -13.15 -6.63 17.77
N SER A 14 -13.35 -7.76 17.08
CA SER A 14 -14.29 -7.89 15.96
C SER A 14 -14.14 -6.78 14.90
N PRO A 15 -12.94 -6.59 14.33
CA PRO A 15 -12.67 -5.50 13.40
C PRO A 15 -13.39 -5.70 12.06
N VAL A 16 -13.56 -4.59 11.34
CA VAL A 16 -13.94 -4.58 9.92
C VAL A 16 -12.70 -4.26 9.09
N LEU A 17 -12.49 -5.00 8.02
CA LEU A 17 -11.47 -4.70 7.01
C LEU A 17 -12.09 -3.90 5.87
N ILE A 18 -11.50 -2.73 5.58
CA ILE A 18 -11.78 -1.97 4.36
C ILE A 18 -10.60 -2.19 3.41
N ALA A 19 -10.86 -2.78 2.24
CA ALA A 19 -9.85 -3.03 1.22
C ALA A 19 -10.16 -2.21 -0.04
N ALA A 20 -9.14 -1.56 -0.58
CA ALA A 20 -9.22 -0.84 -1.85
C ALA A 20 -8.03 -1.23 -2.73
N PHE A 21 -8.31 -1.51 -4.00
CA PHE A 21 -7.31 -1.93 -4.97
C PHE A 21 -7.25 -0.90 -6.09
N ARG A 22 -6.04 -0.43 -6.39
CA ARG A 22 -5.76 0.43 -7.55
C ARG A 22 -5.85 -0.39 -8.84
N GLY A 23 -6.09 0.30 -9.95
CA GLY A 23 -5.99 -0.28 -11.29
C GLY A 23 -7.35 -0.52 -11.93
N TRP A 24 -7.54 -1.70 -12.54
CA TRP A 24 -8.67 -1.98 -13.43
C TRP A 24 -10.05 -1.80 -12.76
N ASN A 25 -10.17 -2.18 -11.49
CA ASN A 25 -11.42 -2.06 -10.72
C ASN A 25 -11.66 -0.66 -10.13
N ASP A 26 -10.79 0.32 -10.40
CA ASP A 26 -10.79 1.63 -9.74
C ASP A 26 -10.88 2.79 -10.74
N GLY A 27 -11.92 2.74 -11.56
CA GLY A 27 -12.24 3.81 -12.51
C GLY A 27 -12.44 5.15 -11.80
N GLY A 28 -11.71 6.18 -12.24
CA GLY A 28 -11.72 7.50 -11.61
C GLY A 28 -11.11 7.55 -10.20
N GLN A 29 -10.40 6.49 -9.78
CA GLN A 29 -9.73 6.39 -8.47
C GLN A 29 -10.67 6.45 -7.26
N GLY A 30 -11.95 6.15 -7.42
CA GLY A 30 -12.94 6.25 -6.33
C GLY A 30 -12.61 5.39 -5.11
N ALA A 31 -12.18 4.14 -5.30
CA ALA A 31 -11.80 3.25 -4.22
C ALA A 31 -10.49 3.70 -3.55
N THR A 32 -9.47 4.02 -4.35
CA THR A 32 -8.17 4.48 -3.82
C THR A 32 -8.29 5.77 -3.04
N LEU A 33 -9.01 6.75 -3.58
CA LEU A 33 -9.23 8.04 -2.90
C LEU A 33 -10.11 7.89 -1.67
N GLY A 34 -11.16 7.06 -1.74
CA GLY A 34 -12.05 6.81 -0.61
C GLY A 34 -11.34 6.15 0.57
N ALA A 35 -10.60 5.06 0.33
CA ALA A 35 -9.83 4.40 1.39
C ALA A 35 -8.68 5.28 1.91
N GLY A 36 -7.98 5.99 1.02
CA GLY A 36 -6.93 6.93 1.40
C GLY A 36 -7.45 8.10 2.26
N PHE A 37 -8.66 8.59 1.98
CA PHE A 37 -9.33 9.58 2.80
C PHE A 37 -9.62 9.04 4.21
N LEU A 38 -10.23 7.85 4.33
CA LEU A 38 -10.52 7.25 5.64
C LEU A 38 -9.25 6.99 6.45
N ALA A 39 -8.20 6.45 5.82
CA ALA A 39 -6.93 6.20 6.48
C ALA A 39 -6.32 7.50 7.05
N LYS A 40 -6.38 8.59 6.29
CA LYS A 40 -5.91 9.90 6.74
C LYS A 40 -6.75 10.44 7.90
N GLU A 41 -8.07 10.42 7.79
CA GLU A 41 -8.97 10.97 8.82
C GLU A 41 -8.92 10.18 10.13
N TRP A 42 -8.64 8.88 10.08
CA TRP A 42 -8.52 8.03 11.27
C TRP A 42 -7.09 7.94 11.83
N GLY A 43 -6.10 8.54 11.18
CA GLY A 43 -4.70 8.41 11.59
C GLY A 43 -4.22 6.96 11.55
N ALA A 44 -4.59 6.22 10.50
CA ALA A 44 -4.22 4.83 10.31
C ALA A 44 -2.69 4.65 10.24
N GLU A 45 -2.18 3.58 10.83
CA GLU A 45 -0.74 3.32 10.98
C GLU A 45 -0.39 1.94 10.40
N GLN A 46 0.59 1.92 9.49
CA GLN A 46 0.97 0.68 8.84
C GLN A 46 1.46 -0.38 9.84
N PHE A 47 0.79 -1.54 9.88
CA PHE A 47 1.15 -2.68 10.75
C PHE A 47 1.61 -3.91 9.98
N ALA A 48 1.36 -3.97 8.66
CA ALA A 48 1.83 -5.06 7.81
C ALA A 48 1.90 -4.65 6.32
N GLU A 49 2.61 -5.44 5.53
CA GLU A 49 2.66 -5.36 4.08
C GLU A 49 2.84 -6.73 3.44
N ILE A 50 2.47 -6.86 2.17
CA ILE A 50 2.74 -8.04 1.35
C ILE A 50 3.96 -7.74 0.48
N ASP A 51 4.97 -8.61 0.54
CA ASP A 51 6.13 -8.58 -0.35
C ASP A 51 5.64 -8.61 -1.80
N SER A 52 6.12 -7.67 -2.62
CA SER A 52 5.64 -7.47 -3.98
C SER A 52 6.24 -8.46 -4.99
N GLU A 53 7.34 -9.13 -4.67
CA GLU A 53 8.12 -9.94 -5.61
C GLU A 53 7.29 -11.01 -6.33
N ASN A 54 6.39 -11.68 -5.60
CA ASN A 54 5.57 -12.78 -6.14
C ASN A 54 4.19 -12.34 -6.66
N PHE A 55 3.81 -11.08 -6.50
CA PHE A 55 2.43 -10.60 -6.77
C PHE A 55 2.35 -9.48 -7.81
N TYR A 56 3.47 -8.88 -8.18
CA TYR A 56 3.53 -7.83 -9.19
C TYR A 56 4.35 -8.27 -10.40
N ASP A 57 3.79 -8.05 -11.59
CA ASP A 57 4.59 -7.94 -12.80
C ASP A 57 5.16 -6.52 -12.87
N PHE A 58 6.45 -6.37 -12.54
CA PHE A 58 7.12 -5.06 -12.53
C PHE A 58 7.34 -4.45 -13.92
N GLN A 59 7.11 -5.19 -15.00
CA GLN A 59 7.08 -4.63 -16.36
C GLN A 59 5.75 -3.93 -16.65
N ALA A 60 4.66 -4.44 -16.08
CA ALA A 60 3.32 -3.87 -16.17
C ALA A 60 3.10 -2.76 -15.13
N VAL A 61 3.50 -2.99 -13.87
CA VAL A 61 3.37 -2.04 -12.76
C VAL A 61 4.75 -1.66 -12.27
N ARG A 62 5.28 -0.57 -12.83
CA ARG A 62 6.68 -0.15 -12.59
C ARG A 62 6.84 0.56 -11.25
N PRO A 63 7.99 0.41 -10.57
CA PRO A 63 8.32 1.23 -9.42
C PRO A 63 8.47 2.70 -9.84
N ASN A 64 8.04 3.60 -8.96
CA ASN A 64 8.26 5.03 -9.17
C ASN A 64 9.68 5.42 -8.78
N VAL A 65 10.30 6.26 -9.59
CA VAL A 65 11.64 6.79 -9.34
C VAL A 65 11.54 8.30 -9.20
N SER A 66 12.04 8.82 -8.09
CA SER A 66 12.16 10.25 -7.83
C SER A 66 13.57 10.61 -7.36
N LEU A 67 13.90 11.90 -7.40
CA LEU A 67 15.14 12.42 -6.81
C LEU A 67 14.79 13.21 -5.55
N GLU A 68 15.38 12.84 -4.43
CA GLU A 68 15.42 13.67 -3.22
C GLU A 68 16.59 14.65 -3.36
N ASP A 69 16.29 15.94 -3.20
CA ASP A 69 17.23 17.07 -3.34
C ASP A 69 18.05 17.08 -4.65
N GLY A 70 17.53 16.45 -5.70
CA GLY A 70 18.21 16.34 -7.00
C GLY A 70 19.43 15.41 -7.01
N LEU A 71 19.73 14.75 -5.89
CA LEU A 71 20.98 13.99 -5.70
C LEU A 71 20.71 12.52 -5.40
N THR A 72 19.76 12.22 -4.52
CA THR A 72 19.51 10.87 -4.06
C THR A 72 18.33 10.27 -4.80
N ARG A 73 18.55 9.14 -5.48
CA ARG A 73 17.47 8.39 -6.13
C ARG A 73 16.61 7.70 -5.07
N LYS A 74 15.34 8.08 -4.97
CA LYS A 74 14.32 7.34 -4.23
C LYS A 74 13.57 6.41 -5.17
N LEU A 75 13.33 5.19 -4.70
CA LEU A 75 12.63 4.13 -5.41
C LEU A 75 11.43 3.70 -4.58
N GLU A 76 10.25 3.76 -5.19
CA GLU A 76 9.00 3.34 -4.56
C GLU A 76 8.43 2.11 -5.28
N TRP A 77 8.66 0.97 -4.63
CA TRP A 77 7.86 -0.27 -4.62
C TRP A 77 6.36 -0.16 -4.94
N PRO A 78 5.74 -0.75 -5.99
CA PRO A 78 4.33 -1.12 -5.82
C PRO A 78 4.20 -2.10 -4.64
N SER A 79 3.22 -1.86 -3.77
CA SER A 79 3.00 -2.67 -2.57
C SER A 79 1.52 -2.71 -2.18
N ASN A 80 1.15 -3.75 -1.43
CA ASN A 80 -0.11 -3.83 -0.71
C ASN A 80 0.18 -3.71 0.79
N THR A 81 -0.38 -2.68 1.42
CA THR A 81 -0.13 -2.39 2.83
C THR A 81 -1.41 -2.49 3.66
N PHE A 82 -1.23 -2.77 4.94
CA PHE A 82 -2.28 -2.74 5.95
C PHE A 82 -2.00 -1.58 6.90
N LEU A 83 -2.93 -0.63 6.96
CA LEU A 83 -2.89 0.60 7.77
C LEU A 83 -3.77 0.48 9.01
#